data_AF-A0A9W8HZE7-F1
#
_entry.id   AF-A0A9W8HZE7-F1
#
_cell.length_a   1.000
_cell.length_b   1.000
_cell.length_c   1.000
_cell.angle_alpha   90.00
_cell.angle_beta   90.00
_cell.angle_gamma   90.00
#
_symmetry.space_group_name_H-M   'P 1'
#
loop_
_entity.id
_entity.type
_entity.pdbx_description
1 polymer ?
#
loop_
_entity_poly.entity_id
_entity_poly.type
_entity_poly.pdbx_seq_one_letter_code
_entity_poly.pdbx_strand_id
1 'polypeptide(L)'
;MAPKSVKHALVTGPEPFDHYKVNRAWETVKLLDGKEIVVGDTTVVVHCHRVPVSYFELTDLIPRLHRTEDFSIAIHCGIADENCVRLEKEAHKSGYSQPANKGPTDVPPNGCVQGYDLPEILTTSIDVEKLWDSLTDKGWSSTRVSTDAGLFTCAFQYYISLAEGEVSYPARNLPAPKTLFVHIPDAENKPYNNSQTADILCEIIKHLA
;
A
#
# COMPACT_ATOMS: atom_id res chain seq x y z
N MET A 1 26.69 -4.97 22.79
CA MET A 1 25.93 -4.53 21.60
C MET A 1 24.49 -4.90 21.84
N ALA A 2 23.56 -3.95 21.73
CA ALA A 2 22.14 -4.28 21.75
C ALA A 2 21.83 -5.23 20.57
N PRO A 3 20.91 -6.20 20.73
CA PRO A 3 20.53 -7.06 19.62
C PRO A 3 19.88 -6.22 18.51
N LYS A 4 20.34 -6.41 17.27
CA LYS A 4 19.70 -5.81 16.10
C LYS A 4 18.29 -6.39 15.98
N SER A 5 17.27 -5.53 15.97
CA SER A 5 15.89 -5.93 15.72
C SER A 5 15.68 -6.07 14.21
N VAL A 6 15.08 -7.17 13.75
CA VAL A 6 14.72 -7.36 12.35
C VAL A 6 13.21 -7.24 12.20
N LYS A 7 12.79 -6.41 11.26
CA LYS A 7 11.39 -6.17 10.90
C LYS A 7 11.20 -6.40 9.42
N HIS A 8 9.97 -6.66 9.01
CA HIS A 8 9.62 -6.94 7.62
C HIS A 8 8.58 -5.93 7.14
N ALA A 9 8.76 -5.46 5.90
CA ALA A 9 7.82 -4.60 5.20
C ALA A 9 7.27 -5.30 3.94
N LEU A 10 5.96 -5.45 3.88
CA LEU A 10 5.26 -5.86 2.65
C LEU A 10 5.09 -4.61 1.78
N VAL A 11 5.52 -4.67 0.52
CA VAL A 11 5.31 -3.58 -0.43
C VAL A 11 4.67 -4.11 -1.70
N THR A 12 3.56 -3.55 -2.15
CA THR A 12 2.89 -4.02 -3.38
C THR A 12 2.76 -2.96 -4.45
N GLY A 13 2.73 -3.41 -5.70
CA GLY A 13 2.42 -2.58 -6.87
C GLY A 13 1.61 -3.37 -7.90
N PRO A 14 0.61 -2.76 -8.55
CA PRO A 14 -0.27 -3.45 -9.49
C PRO A 14 0.41 -3.80 -10.81
N GLU A 15 -0.09 -4.84 -11.46
CA GLU A 15 0.13 -5.06 -12.88
C GLU A 15 -0.44 -3.92 -13.77
N PRO A 16 -0.10 -3.90 -15.08
CA PRO A 16 -0.73 -3.01 -16.03
C PRO A 16 -2.25 -3.20 -16.11
N PHE A 17 -2.97 -2.12 -16.39
CA PHE A 17 -4.42 -2.07 -16.49
C PHE A 17 -4.81 -1.06 -17.58
N ASP A 18 -6.01 -1.24 -18.15
CA ASP A 18 -6.56 -0.37 -19.21
C ASP A 18 -5.59 -0.25 -20.42
N HIS A 19 -5.24 0.97 -20.83
CA HIS A 19 -4.36 1.22 -21.97
C HIS A 19 -2.86 1.15 -21.61
N TYR A 20 -2.53 1.04 -20.33
CA TYR A 20 -1.15 1.01 -19.86
C TYR A 20 -0.50 -0.35 -20.17
N LYS A 21 0.64 -0.32 -20.86
CA LYS A 21 1.47 -1.52 -21.10
C LYS A 21 2.40 -1.85 -19.94
N VAL A 22 2.68 -0.85 -19.11
CA VAL A 22 3.54 -0.91 -17.93
C VAL A 22 2.85 -0.12 -16.83
N ASN A 23 2.85 -0.63 -15.60
CA ASN A 23 2.33 0.11 -14.46
C ASN A 23 3.48 0.76 -13.69
N ARG A 24 3.49 2.09 -13.63
CA ARG A 24 4.54 2.87 -12.97
C ARG A 24 4.70 2.51 -11.49
N ALA A 25 3.60 2.20 -10.79
CA ALA A 25 3.67 1.82 -9.39
C ALA A 25 4.48 0.54 -9.19
N TRP A 26 4.25 -0.49 -10.03
CA TRP A 26 5.09 -1.70 -10.00
C TRP A 26 6.56 -1.41 -10.35
N GLU A 27 6.80 -0.61 -11.38
CA GLU A 27 8.17 -0.23 -11.78
C GLU A 27 8.92 0.52 -10.69
N THR A 28 8.20 1.25 -9.84
CA THR A 28 8.74 1.97 -8.68
C THR A 28 9.01 1.02 -7.52
N VAL A 29 8.01 0.25 -7.07
CA VAL A 29 8.17 -0.57 -5.86
C VAL A 29 9.20 -1.67 -6.04
N LYS A 30 9.34 -2.26 -7.24
CA LYS A 30 10.29 -3.35 -7.48
C LYS A 30 11.75 -2.91 -7.29
N LEU A 31 12.05 -1.61 -7.31
CA LEU A 31 13.37 -1.07 -7.00
C LEU A 31 13.75 -1.24 -5.51
N LEU A 32 12.79 -1.62 -4.66
CA LEU A 32 12.97 -1.79 -3.23
C LEU A 32 13.08 -3.26 -2.81
N ASP A 33 12.85 -4.21 -3.73
CA ASP A 33 12.79 -5.63 -3.38
C ASP A 33 14.12 -6.12 -2.80
N GLY A 34 14.04 -6.81 -1.67
CA GLY A 34 15.20 -7.33 -0.94
C GLY A 34 16.09 -6.25 -0.30
N LYS A 35 15.71 -4.97 -0.33
CA LYS A 35 16.49 -3.93 0.37
C LYS A 35 16.39 -4.11 1.88
N GLU A 36 17.51 -3.88 2.55
CA GLU A 36 17.62 -3.75 3.99
C GLU A 36 17.72 -2.27 4.36
N ILE A 37 16.69 -1.73 5.02
CA ILE A 37 16.65 -0.33 5.47
C ILE A 37 16.98 -0.29 6.95
N VAL A 38 18.13 0.31 7.30
CA VAL A 38 18.61 0.40 8.68
C VAL A 38 18.16 1.71 9.33
N VAL A 39 17.50 1.62 10.48
CA VAL A 39 17.05 2.75 11.32
C VAL A 39 17.44 2.47 12.76
N GLY A 40 18.49 3.15 13.23
CA GLY A 40 19.09 2.88 14.54
C GLY A 40 19.56 1.42 14.63
N ASP A 41 19.04 0.69 15.62
CA ASP A 41 19.32 -0.74 15.83
C ASP A 41 18.32 -1.68 15.10
N THR A 42 17.38 -1.12 14.33
CA THR A 42 16.39 -1.89 13.57
C THR A 42 16.79 -2.01 12.11
N THR A 43 16.66 -3.20 11.53
CA THR A 43 16.76 -3.45 10.09
C THR A 43 15.39 -3.87 9.55
N VAL A 44 14.87 -3.15 8.56
CA VAL A 44 13.63 -3.49 7.87
C VAL A 44 13.96 -4.15 6.52
N VAL A 45 13.59 -5.42 6.37
CA VAL A 45 13.70 -6.17 5.10
C VAL A 45 12.46 -5.93 4.26
N VAL A 46 12.63 -5.47 3.02
CA VAL A 46 11.53 -5.12 2.12
C VAL A 46 11.20 -6.28 1.18
N HIS A 47 9.92 -6.65 1.11
CA HIS A 47 9.40 -7.74 0.28
C HIS A 47 8.41 -7.18 -0.73
N CYS A 48 8.77 -7.13 -2.00
CA CYS A 48 7.94 -6.54 -3.04
C CYS A 48 7.12 -7.58 -3.80
N HIS A 49 5.82 -7.34 -3.93
CA HIS A 49 4.92 -8.22 -4.67
C HIS A 49 4.13 -7.46 -5.73
N ARG A 50 4.15 -8.00 -6.95
CA ARG A 50 3.25 -7.54 -8.00
C ARG A 50 1.88 -8.15 -7.76
N VAL A 51 0.84 -7.31 -7.73
CA VAL A 51 -0.54 -7.74 -7.50
C VAL A 51 -1.38 -7.62 -8.76
N PRO A 52 -2.38 -8.48 -8.96
CA PRO A 52 -3.28 -8.39 -10.10
C PRO A 52 -4.21 -7.18 -9.93
N VAL A 53 -4.70 -6.66 -11.05
CA VAL A 53 -5.81 -5.70 -11.05
C VAL A 53 -7.08 -6.51 -11.25
N SER A 54 -7.47 -7.25 -10.22
CA SER A 54 -8.66 -8.11 -10.20
C SER A 54 -9.20 -8.25 -8.78
N TYR A 55 -10.50 -8.04 -8.59
CA TYR A 55 -11.09 -8.10 -7.24
C TYR A 55 -11.03 -9.50 -6.67
N PHE A 56 -11.39 -10.51 -7.48
CA PHE A 56 -11.41 -11.90 -7.04
C PHE A 56 -10.02 -12.40 -6.66
N GLU A 57 -9.00 -12.11 -7.47
CA GLU A 57 -7.64 -12.54 -7.15
C GLU A 57 -7.06 -11.79 -5.94
N LEU A 58 -7.41 -10.51 -5.76
CA LEU A 58 -6.99 -9.72 -4.60
C LEU A 58 -7.60 -10.21 -3.29
N THR A 59 -8.87 -10.65 -3.30
CA THR A 59 -9.54 -11.24 -2.13
C THR A 59 -8.76 -12.43 -1.55
N ASP A 60 -8.16 -13.24 -2.42
CA ASP A 60 -7.35 -14.38 -1.97
C ASP A 60 -5.87 -14.03 -1.77
N LEU A 61 -5.31 -13.12 -2.58
CA LEU A 61 -3.88 -12.84 -2.57
C LEU A 61 -3.46 -12.01 -1.36
N ILE A 62 -4.15 -10.91 -1.05
CA ILE A 62 -3.71 -9.99 0.01
C ILE A 62 -3.65 -10.70 1.38
N PRO A 63 -4.69 -11.46 1.81
CA PRO A 63 -4.62 -12.19 3.08
C PRO A 63 -3.53 -13.26 3.11
N ARG A 64 -3.21 -13.88 1.96
CA ARG A 64 -2.11 -14.85 1.87
C ARG A 64 -0.76 -14.17 2.00
N LEU A 65 -0.56 -13.01 1.38
CA LEU A 65 0.68 -12.23 1.52
C LEU A 65 0.91 -11.88 3.00
N HIS A 66 -0.09 -11.37 3.72
CA HIS A 66 0.05 -11.08 5.17
C HIS A 66 0.41 -12.28 6.06
N ARG A 67 0.32 -13.51 5.53
CA ARG A 67 0.66 -14.76 6.22
C ARG A 67 2.01 -15.34 5.79
N THR A 68 2.69 -14.78 4.78
CA THR A 68 4.02 -15.27 4.37
C THR A 68 5.12 -14.86 5.33
N GLU A 69 4.89 -13.80 6.11
CA GLU A 69 5.84 -13.24 7.07
C GLU A 69 5.09 -12.40 8.13
N ASP A 70 5.74 -12.16 9.27
CA ASP A 70 5.23 -11.30 10.33
C ASP A 70 5.57 -9.82 10.03
N PHE A 71 4.91 -9.28 9.01
CA PHE A 71 5.13 -7.89 8.60
C PHE A 71 4.74 -6.90 9.70
N SER A 72 5.63 -5.95 9.97
CA SER A 72 5.35 -4.79 10.84
C SER A 72 4.87 -3.55 10.08
N ILE A 73 5.07 -3.56 8.75
CA ILE A 73 4.74 -2.46 7.84
C ILE A 73 4.12 -3.08 6.58
N ALA A 74 3.06 -2.50 6.06
CA ALA A 74 2.46 -2.86 4.77
C ALA A 74 2.20 -1.58 3.95
N ILE A 75 2.90 -1.44 2.81
CA ILE A 75 2.75 -0.29 1.91
C ILE A 75 2.22 -0.79 0.57
N HIS A 76 1.04 -0.31 0.19
CA HIS A 76 0.46 -0.60 -1.11
C HIS A 76 0.61 0.63 -2.00
N CYS A 77 1.11 0.47 -3.22
CA CYS A 77 1.32 1.57 -4.14
C CYS A 77 0.48 1.41 -5.40
N GLY A 78 -0.18 2.47 -5.84
CA GLY A 78 -0.99 2.51 -7.06
C GLY A 78 -0.77 3.81 -7.82
N ILE A 79 -1.20 3.85 -9.09
CA ILE A 79 -1.18 5.08 -9.88
C ILE A 79 -2.52 5.81 -9.75
N ALA A 80 -2.48 7.14 -9.80
CA ALA A 80 -3.64 8.01 -9.94
C ALA A 80 -3.33 9.15 -10.94
N ASP A 81 -4.35 9.64 -11.64
CA ASP A 81 -4.26 10.84 -12.50
C ASP A 81 -4.23 12.09 -11.62
N GLU A 82 -3.05 12.35 -11.06
CA GLU A 82 -2.80 13.39 -10.06
C GLU A 82 -1.41 13.99 -10.28
N ASN A 83 -1.16 15.17 -9.71
CA ASN A 83 0.11 15.87 -9.85
C ASN A 83 1.07 15.69 -8.65
N CYS A 84 0.69 14.88 -7.65
CA CYS A 84 1.46 14.68 -6.42
C CYS A 84 1.29 13.26 -5.86
N VAL A 85 2.21 12.86 -4.98
CA VAL A 85 2.12 11.60 -4.23
C VAL A 85 1.10 11.77 -3.10
N ARG A 86 0.12 10.87 -2.98
CA ARG A 86 -0.92 10.92 -1.95
C ARG A 86 -0.73 9.82 -0.92
N LEU A 87 -0.79 10.19 0.36
CA LEU A 87 -0.80 9.28 1.49
C LEU A 87 -2.25 9.06 1.92
N GLU A 88 -2.80 7.88 1.64
CA GLU A 88 -4.22 7.59 1.86
C GLU A 88 -4.49 7.20 3.32
N LYS A 89 -5.35 7.94 4.01
CA LYS A 89 -5.71 7.69 5.41
C LYS A 89 -6.70 6.56 5.57
N GLU A 90 -7.60 6.37 4.62
CA GLU A 90 -8.74 5.49 4.77
C GLU A 90 -9.10 4.74 3.49
N ALA A 91 -9.85 3.66 3.67
CA ALA A 91 -10.42 2.86 2.60
C ALA A 91 -11.87 2.50 2.90
N HIS A 92 -12.68 2.43 1.85
CA HIS A 92 -14.10 2.06 1.94
C HIS A 92 -14.31 0.57 1.70
N LYS A 93 -15.29 -0.01 2.39
CA LYS A 93 -15.69 -1.42 2.23
C LYS A 93 -16.51 -1.65 0.98
N SER A 94 -17.32 -0.66 0.59
CA SER A 94 -18.30 -0.76 -0.48
C SER A 94 -18.20 0.36 -1.51
N GLY A 95 -18.99 0.25 -2.58
CA GLY A 95 -19.06 1.25 -3.66
C GLY A 95 -18.33 0.86 -4.95
N TYR A 96 -17.74 -0.34 -5.00
CA TYR A 96 -16.99 -0.82 -6.14
C TYR A 96 -17.92 -1.28 -7.28
N SER A 97 -17.89 -0.60 -8.41
CA SER A 97 -18.74 -0.91 -9.57
C SER A 97 -17.98 -1.01 -10.89
N GLN A 98 -16.75 -0.50 -10.93
CA GLN A 98 -15.92 -0.51 -12.12
C GLN A 98 -15.26 -1.89 -12.32
N PRO A 99 -15.41 -2.53 -13.50
CA PRO A 99 -14.75 -3.79 -13.80
C PRO A 99 -13.22 -3.69 -13.85
N ALA A 100 -12.54 -4.74 -13.40
CA ALA A 100 -11.08 -4.85 -13.44
C ALA A 100 -10.59 -5.74 -14.62
N ASN A 101 -9.36 -6.24 -14.60
CA ASN A 101 -8.71 -6.85 -15.78
C ASN A 101 -9.36 -8.15 -16.28
N LYS A 102 -10.15 -8.87 -15.47
CA LYS A 102 -10.78 -10.13 -15.90
C LYS A 102 -12.12 -9.95 -16.62
N GLY A 103 -12.42 -8.72 -17.06
CA GLY A 103 -13.56 -8.41 -17.91
C GLY A 103 -14.77 -7.89 -17.12
N PRO A 104 -15.94 -7.74 -17.77
CA PRO A 104 -17.09 -7.02 -17.21
C PRO A 104 -17.67 -7.59 -15.91
N THR A 105 -17.37 -8.85 -15.61
CA THR A 105 -17.80 -9.54 -14.38
C THR A 105 -16.79 -9.46 -13.25
N ASP A 106 -15.60 -8.88 -13.48
CA ASP A 106 -14.57 -8.65 -12.47
C ASP A 106 -14.92 -7.42 -11.63
N VAL A 107 -15.99 -7.58 -10.85
CA VAL A 107 -16.50 -6.65 -9.86
C VAL A 107 -16.81 -7.44 -8.58
N PRO A 108 -16.60 -6.88 -7.38
CA PRO A 108 -16.81 -7.65 -6.17
C PRO A 108 -18.31 -7.89 -5.94
N PRO A 109 -18.70 -9.01 -5.31
CA PRO A 109 -20.10 -9.28 -4.96
C PRO A 109 -20.71 -8.11 -4.17
N ASN A 110 -21.90 -7.66 -4.60
CA ASN A 110 -22.60 -6.49 -4.05
C ASN A 110 -21.80 -5.18 -4.05
N GLY A 111 -20.70 -5.10 -4.82
CA GLY A 111 -19.80 -3.96 -4.81
C GLY A 111 -19.03 -3.79 -3.49
N CYS A 112 -18.81 -4.88 -2.73
CA CYS A 112 -18.23 -4.82 -1.38
C CYS A 112 -17.12 -5.85 -1.15
N VAL A 113 -16.16 -5.50 -0.30
CA VAL A 113 -15.21 -6.45 0.31
C VAL A 113 -16.00 -7.47 1.15
N GLN A 114 -15.74 -8.75 0.92
CA GLN A 114 -16.39 -9.87 1.61
C GLN A 114 -15.49 -10.46 2.71
N GLY A 115 -16.09 -11.17 3.67
CA GLY A 115 -15.35 -11.96 4.67
C GLY A 115 -14.86 -11.20 5.90
N TYR A 116 -15.09 -9.88 5.98
CA TYR A 116 -14.73 -9.06 7.14
C TYR A 116 -15.98 -8.41 7.75
N ASP A 117 -16.24 -8.70 9.02
CA ASP A 117 -17.29 -8.03 9.81
C ASP A 117 -16.73 -6.77 10.47
N LEU A 118 -16.32 -5.81 9.63
CA LEU A 118 -15.70 -4.56 10.01
C LEU A 118 -16.48 -3.35 9.47
N PRO A 119 -16.24 -2.13 10.02
CA PRO A 119 -16.93 -0.89 9.62
C PRO A 119 -16.81 -0.58 8.12
N GLU A 120 -17.71 0.30 7.65
CA GLU A 120 -17.71 0.74 6.24
C GLU A 120 -16.41 1.44 5.83
N ILE A 121 -15.76 2.15 6.77
CA ILE A 121 -14.51 2.84 6.54
C ILE A 121 -13.50 2.32 7.55
N LEU A 122 -12.33 1.91 7.07
CA LEU A 122 -11.16 1.62 7.91
C LEU A 122 -10.12 2.71 7.71
N THR A 123 -9.48 3.13 8.80
CA THR A 123 -8.46 4.18 8.81
C THR A 123 -7.14 3.59 9.30
N THR A 124 -6.02 4.03 8.72
CA THR A 124 -4.70 3.64 9.19
C THR A 124 -4.42 4.11 10.62
N SER A 125 -3.65 3.34 11.38
CA SER A 125 -3.12 3.71 12.69
C SER A 125 -1.92 4.66 12.62
N ILE A 126 -1.42 4.95 11.41
CA ILE A 126 -0.31 5.87 11.16
C ILE A 126 -0.79 7.31 11.38
N ASP A 127 0.02 8.11 12.07
CA ASP A 127 -0.11 9.57 12.09
C ASP A 127 0.35 10.11 10.72
N VAL A 128 -0.57 10.14 9.76
CA VAL A 128 -0.28 10.45 8.35
C VAL A 128 0.11 11.92 8.18
N GLU A 129 -0.44 12.81 9.00
CA GLU A 129 -0.06 14.22 9.08
C GLU A 129 1.40 14.37 9.48
N LYS A 130 1.84 13.71 10.55
CA LYS A 130 3.24 13.74 10.98
C LYS A 130 4.19 13.09 9.97
N LEU A 131 3.74 12.02 9.31
CA LEU A 131 4.49 11.41 8.21
C LEU A 131 4.66 12.39 7.04
N TRP A 132 3.59 13.09 6.66
CA TRP A 132 3.60 14.09 5.61
C TRP A 132 4.51 15.28 5.93
N ASP A 133 4.45 15.80 7.15
CA ASP A 133 5.36 16.85 7.63
C ASP A 133 6.83 16.39 7.50
N SER A 134 7.12 15.16 7.94
CA SER A 134 8.47 14.58 7.84
C SER A 134 8.96 14.42 6.40
N LEU A 135 8.07 14.11 5.44
CA LEU A 135 8.43 14.05 4.03
C LEU A 135 8.68 15.44 3.45
N THR A 136 7.84 16.41 3.82
CA THR A 136 7.96 17.81 3.39
C THR A 136 9.27 18.43 3.88
N ASP A 137 9.63 18.21 5.15
CA ASP A 137 10.90 18.66 5.74
C ASP A 137 12.13 18.09 5.02
N LYS A 138 12.00 16.92 4.39
CA LYS A 138 13.04 16.27 3.58
C LYS A 138 13.04 16.73 2.12
N GLY A 139 12.19 17.69 1.75
CA GLY A 139 12.10 18.26 0.40
C GLY A 139 11.09 17.57 -0.52
N TRP A 140 10.33 16.59 -0.04
CA TRP A 140 9.27 15.92 -0.81
C TRP A 140 7.97 16.71 -0.80
N SER A 141 8.02 17.96 -1.22
CA SER A 141 6.91 18.92 -1.13
C SER A 141 5.73 18.63 -2.06
N SER A 142 5.91 17.79 -3.09
CA SER A 142 4.82 17.31 -3.94
C SER A 142 4.22 16.01 -3.39
N THR A 143 3.93 16.02 -2.09
CA THR A 143 3.20 14.97 -1.35
C THR A 143 2.01 15.59 -0.64
N ARG A 144 0.93 14.84 -0.41
CA ARG A 144 -0.22 15.29 0.39
C ARG A 144 -0.91 14.15 1.13
N VAL A 145 -1.60 14.49 2.21
CA VAL A 145 -2.58 13.61 2.86
C VAL A 145 -3.84 13.52 1.99
N SER A 146 -4.44 12.34 1.92
CA SER A 146 -5.69 12.08 1.22
C SER A 146 -6.60 11.18 2.05
N THR A 147 -7.91 11.39 1.98
CA THR A 147 -8.93 10.53 2.62
C THR A 147 -9.79 9.83 1.57
N ASP A 148 -9.32 9.76 0.33
CA ASP A 148 -10.04 9.14 -0.78
C ASP A 148 -9.09 8.33 -1.67
N ALA A 149 -8.98 7.04 -1.34
CA ALA A 149 -8.24 6.07 -2.14
C ALA A 149 -8.98 5.63 -3.42
N GLY A 150 -10.13 6.24 -3.73
CA GLY A 150 -11.00 5.89 -4.84
C GLY A 150 -11.88 4.68 -4.55
N LEU A 151 -12.60 4.22 -5.58
CA LEU A 151 -13.49 3.04 -5.51
C LEU A 151 -13.15 2.02 -6.61
N PHE A 152 -11.86 1.68 -6.69
CA PHE A 152 -11.32 0.65 -7.58
C PHE A 152 -10.42 -0.34 -6.81
N THR A 153 -9.66 -1.18 -7.50
CA THR A 153 -8.83 -2.22 -6.87
C THR A 153 -7.79 -1.68 -5.87
N CYS A 154 -7.39 -0.41 -5.98
CA CYS A 154 -6.51 0.28 -5.03
C CYS A 154 -7.11 0.35 -3.62
N ALA A 155 -8.27 1.01 -3.48
CA ALA A 155 -8.97 1.07 -2.19
C ALA A 155 -9.45 -0.31 -1.72
N PHE A 156 -9.83 -1.20 -2.65
CA PHE A 156 -10.26 -2.54 -2.32
C PHE A 156 -9.15 -3.35 -1.63
N GLN A 157 -7.93 -3.38 -2.20
CA GLN A 157 -6.80 -4.04 -1.55
C GLN A 157 -6.40 -3.33 -0.24
N TYR A 158 -6.51 -2.01 -0.19
CA TYR A 158 -6.16 -1.25 1.01
C TYR A 158 -7.08 -1.61 2.18
N TYR A 159 -8.39 -1.68 1.94
CA TYR A 159 -9.36 -2.11 2.93
C TYR A 159 -9.05 -3.53 3.42
N ILE A 160 -8.78 -4.48 2.51
CA ILE A 160 -8.43 -5.86 2.88
C ILE A 160 -7.17 -5.88 3.76
N SER A 161 -6.14 -5.10 3.43
CA SER A 161 -4.90 -5.07 4.21
C SER A 161 -5.10 -4.48 5.61
N LEU A 162 -5.86 -3.39 5.73
CA LEU A 162 -6.26 -2.83 7.03
C LEU A 162 -7.05 -3.87 7.85
N ALA A 163 -7.99 -4.55 7.21
CA ALA A 163 -8.81 -5.58 7.83
C ALA A 163 -7.99 -6.80 8.31
N GLU A 164 -6.99 -7.22 7.55
CA GLU A 164 -6.04 -8.25 8.00
C GLU A 164 -5.33 -7.81 9.28
N GLY A 165 -4.92 -6.54 9.37
CA GLY A 165 -4.33 -5.97 10.58
C GLY A 165 -5.23 -6.03 11.81
N GLU A 166 -6.54 -5.85 11.64
CA GLU A 166 -7.51 -5.91 12.75
C GLU A 166 -7.95 -7.34 13.11
N VAL A 167 -7.93 -8.27 12.16
CA VAL A 167 -8.49 -9.62 12.34
C VAL A 167 -7.41 -10.68 12.44
N SER A 168 -6.57 -10.78 11.41
CA SER A 168 -5.62 -11.88 11.22
C SER A 168 -4.40 -11.78 12.12
N TYR A 169 -3.91 -10.57 12.38
CA TYR A 169 -2.74 -10.36 13.25
C TYR A 169 -3.07 -10.64 14.73
N PRO A 170 -4.14 -10.09 15.33
CA PRO A 170 -4.53 -10.44 16.69
C PRO A 170 -4.82 -11.94 16.86
N ALA A 171 -5.46 -12.59 15.88
CA ALA A 171 -5.71 -14.03 15.90
C ALA A 171 -4.41 -14.88 15.94
N ARG A 172 -3.29 -14.32 15.46
CA ARG A 172 -1.95 -14.92 15.51
C ARG A 172 -1.10 -14.45 16.70
N ASN A 173 -1.65 -13.64 17.61
CA ASN A 173 -0.92 -12.96 18.68
C ASN A 173 0.21 -12.04 18.18
N LEU A 174 -0.02 -11.38 17.04
CA LEU A 174 0.92 -10.43 16.44
C LEU A 174 0.38 -9.00 16.53
N PRO A 175 1.24 -7.98 16.67
CA PRO A 175 0.82 -6.59 16.51
C PRO A 175 0.39 -6.33 15.06
N ALA A 176 -0.66 -5.52 14.88
CA ALA A 176 -1.09 -5.10 13.56
C ALA A 176 0.03 -4.33 12.82
N PRO A 177 0.22 -4.55 11.52
CA PRO A 177 1.18 -3.79 10.73
C PRO A 177 0.73 -2.34 10.59
N LYS A 178 1.69 -1.42 10.56
CA LYS A 178 1.47 -0.05 10.10
C LYS A 178 1.18 -0.10 8.59
N THR A 179 -0.08 0.09 8.22
CA THR A 179 -0.56 -0.12 6.85
C THR A 179 -0.88 1.21 6.18
N LEU A 180 -0.38 1.44 4.97
CA LEU A 180 -0.63 2.66 4.20
C LEU A 180 -0.82 2.35 2.72
N PHE A 181 -1.72 3.06 2.07
CA PHE A 181 -1.75 3.14 0.61
C PHE A 181 -1.14 4.45 0.13
N VAL A 182 -0.32 4.37 -0.92
CA VAL A 182 0.38 5.50 -1.53
C VAL A 182 0.00 5.57 -3.01
N HIS A 183 -0.80 6.55 -3.39
CA HIS A 183 -1.00 6.86 -4.80
C HIS A 183 0.16 7.71 -5.33
N ILE A 184 0.66 7.36 -6.50
CA ILE A 184 1.67 8.11 -7.22
C ILE A 184 1.10 8.60 -8.55
N PRO A 185 1.59 9.73 -9.11
CA PRO A 185 1.17 10.17 -10.43
C PRO A 185 1.42 9.12 -11.52
N ASP A 186 0.54 9.02 -12.49
CA ASP A 186 0.71 8.16 -13.67
C ASP A 186 1.83 8.67 -14.60
N ALA A 187 1.96 9.99 -14.73
CA ALA A 187 2.90 10.66 -15.60
C ALA A 187 4.35 10.42 -15.19
N GLU A 188 5.14 9.87 -16.10
CA GLU A 188 6.56 9.64 -15.85
C GLU A 188 7.31 10.95 -15.59
N ASN A 189 8.23 10.94 -14.62
CA ASN A 189 9.12 12.06 -14.28
C ASN A 189 8.45 13.34 -13.76
N LYS A 190 7.16 13.29 -13.36
CA LYS A 190 6.47 14.41 -12.73
C LYS A 190 5.62 13.93 -11.54
N PRO A 191 5.66 14.62 -10.40
CA PRO A 191 6.70 15.58 -9.97
C PRO A 191 8.05 14.87 -9.71
N TYR A 192 8.03 13.55 -9.60
CA TYR A 192 9.18 12.71 -9.32
C TYR A 192 9.30 11.62 -10.39
N ASN A 193 10.50 11.09 -10.60
CA ASN A 193 10.72 9.86 -11.39
C ASN A 193 10.61 8.61 -10.49
N ASN A 194 10.68 7.41 -11.08
CA ASN A 194 10.52 6.16 -10.31
C ASN A 194 11.56 5.99 -9.20
N SER A 195 12.81 6.40 -9.42
CA SER A 195 13.85 6.33 -8.39
C SER A 195 13.55 7.27 -7.22
N GLN A 196 13.16 8.51 -7.52
CA GLN A 196 12.76 9.49 -6.50
C GLN A 196 11.50 9.05 -5.75
N THR A 197 10.52 8.46 -6.45
CA THR A 197 9.33 7.90 -5.80
C THR A 197 9.69 6.71 -4.91
N ALA A 198 10.64 5.86 -5.33
CA ALA A 198 11.15 4.78 -4.49
C ALA A 198 11.90 5.33 -3.26
N ASP A 199 12.61 6.46 -3.38
CA ASP A 199 13.22 7.14 -2.24
C ASP A 199 12.15 7.67 -1.25
N ILE A 200 11.03 8.22 -1.75
CA ILE A 200 9.88 8.60 -0.89
C ILE A 200 9.36 7.39 -0.12
N LEU A 201 9.15 6.25 -0.80
CA LEU A 201 8.71 5.01 -0.16
C LEU A 201 9.73 4.51 0.89
N CYS A 202 11.04 4.65 0.62
CA CYS A 202 12.07 4.36 1.62
C CYS A 202 11.95 5.28 2.84
N GLU A 203 11.72 6.57 2.64
CA GLU A 203 11.54 7.53 3.75
C GLU A 203 10.28 7.22 4.57
N ILE A 204 9.19 6.76 3.93
CA ILE A 204 8.01 6.26 4.62
C ILE A 204 8.37 5.04 5.47
N ILE A 205 9.04 4.03 4.89
CA ILE A 205 9.45 2.83 5.64
C ILE A 205 10.35 3.20 6.83
N LYS A 206 11.30 4.13 6.65
CA LYS A 206 12.17 4.61 7.74
C LYS A 206 11.38 5.30 8.86
N HIS A 207 10.36 6.09 8.52
CA HIS A 207 9.51 6.76 9.51
C HIS A 207 8.67 5.77 10.32
N LEU A 208 8.33 4.62 9.72
CA LEU A 208 7.47 3.61 10.33
C LEU A 208 8.26 2.52 11.09
N ALA A 209 9.57 2.38 10.86
CA ALA A 209 10.47 1.44 11.52
C ALA A 209 10.57 1.68 13.03
#